data_AF-A0A368TTF2-F1
#
_entry.id   AF-A0A368TTF2-F1
#
_cell.length_a   1.000
_cell.length_b   1.000
_cell.length_c   1.000
_cell.angle_alpha   90.00
_cell.angle_beta   90.00
_cell.angle_gamma   90.00
#
_symmetry.space_group_name_H-M   'P 1'
#
loop_
_entity.id
_entity.type
_entity.pdbx_description
1 polymer ?
#
loop_
_entity_poly.entity_id
_entity_poly.type
_entity_poly.pdbx_seq_one_letter_code
_entity_poly.pdbx_strand_id
1 'polypeptide(L)'
;MNTFNTNEMNQQVDNLFMAPARAFATLSLNFTEKLVNAQLDAGKAYADTSLAQVRNLLSIKDAEGLRSYMEDQQKVAKELTERVKGDADKVVSLHQDFIQQSQKLTESNVKQAREVASKATAKSA
;
A
#
# COMPACT_ATOMS: atom_id res chain seq x y z
N MET A 1 -47.56 -20.97 10.35
CA MET A 1 -46.66 -21.16 9.20
C MET A 1 -45.60 -20.08 9.31
N ASN A 2 -44.41 -20.41 9.81
CA ASN A 2 -43.31 -19.43 9.93
C ASN A 2 -42.84 -19.11 8.51
N THR A 3 -43.08 -17.89 8.05
CA THR A 3 -42.45 -17.39 6.83
C THR A 3 -40.94 -17.38 7.08
N PHE A 4 -40.21 -18.26 6.41
CA PHE A 4 -38.76 -18.16 6.33
C PHE A 4 -38.41 -16.75 5.87
N ASN A 5 -37.85 -15.92 6.76
CA ASN A 5 -37.52 -14.54 6.44
C ASN A 5 -36.21 -14.53 5.64
N THR A 6 -36.33 -14.80 4.35
CA THR A 6 -35.22 -14.92 3.39
C THR A 6 -34.30 -13.70 3.39
N ASN A 7 -34.84 -12.52 3.73
CA ASN A 7 -34.07 -11.27 3.83
C ASN A 7 -33.11 -11.25 5.01
N GLU A 8 -33.53 -11.73 6.19
CA GLU A 8 -32.64 -11.85 7.36
C GLU A 8 -31.53 -12.88 7.10
N MET A 9 -31.86 -13.99 6.45
CA MET A 9 -30.89 -15.02 6.08
C MET A 9 -29.86 -14.47 5.08
N ASN A 10 -30.31 -13.74 4.05
CA ASN A 10 -29.43 -13.08 3.08
C ASN A 10 -28.51 -12.04 3.76
N GLN A 11 -29.03 -11.25 4.71
CA GLN A 11 -28.22 -10.30 5.47
C GLN A 11 -27.18 -10.98 6.36
N GLN A 12 -27.51 -12.10 7.00
CA GLN A 12 -26.54 -12.86 7.78
C GLN A 12 -25.44 -13.46 6.91
N VAL A 13 -25.79 -14.00 5.74
CA VAL A 13 -24.80 -14.50 4.77
C VAL A 13 -23.90 -13.36 4.27
N ASP A 14 -24.48 -12.21 3.93
CA ASP A 14 -23.68 -11.06 3.49
C ASP A 14 -22.75 -10.57 4.60
N ASN A 15 -23.25 -10.39 5.82
CA ASN A 15 -22.47 -9.89 6.96
C ASN A 15 -21.37 -10.86 7.42
N LEU A 16 -21.62 -12.17 7.42
CA LEU A 16 -20.66 -13.15 7.95
C LEU A 16 -19.61 -13.58 6.92
N PHE A 17 -19.92 -13.52 5.62
CA PHE A 17 -19.06 -14.09 4.59
C PHE A 17 -18.69 -13.08 3.51
N MET A 18 -19.68 -12.44 2.88
CA MET A 18 -19.42 -11.61 1.69
C MET A 18 -18.78 -10.26 2.03
N ALA A 19 -19.25 -9.58 3.07
CA ALA A 19 -18.72 -8.31 3.51
C ALA A 19 -17.26 -8.43 3.99
N PRO A 20 -16.88 -9.41 4.85
CA PRO A 20 -15.48 -9.70 5.16
C PRO A 20 -14.61 -9.96 3.93
N ALA A 21 -15.10 -10.77 2.98
CA ALA A 21 -14.37 -11.06 1.75
C ALA A 21 -14.15 -9.81 0.88
N ARG A 22 -15.18 -8.97 0.71
CA ARG A 22 -15.06 -7.68 0.00
C ARG A 22 -14.09 -6.74 0.70
N ALA A 23 -14.17 -6.64 2.03
CA ALA A 23 -13.27 -5.78 2.79
C ALA A 23 -11.81 -6.21 2.67
N PHE A 24 -11.53 -7.52 2.70
CA PHE A 24 -10.19 -8.04 2.47
C PHE A 24 -9.71 -7.77 1.03
N ALA A 25 -10.56 -8.01 0.04
CA ALA A 25 -10.24 -7.70 -1.36
C ALA A 25 -9.91 -6.22 -1.57
N THR A 26 -10.70 -5.31 -0.99
CA THR A 26 -10.43 -3.86 -1.00
C THR A 26 -9.10 -3.54 -0.33
N LEU A 27 -8.79 -4.16 0.82
CA LEU A 27 -7.51 -3.97 1.50
C LEU A 27 -6.32 -4.41 0.62
N SER A 28 -6.42 -5.58 -0.02
CA SER A 28 -5.39 -6.07 -0.94
C SER A 28 -5.22 -5.16 -2.15
N LEU A 29 -6.32 -4.70 -2.77
CA LEU A 29 -6.27 -3.78 -3.90
C LEU A 29 -5.60 -2.46 -3.52
N ASN A 30 -5.99 -1.87 -2.39
CA ASN A 30 -5.38 -0.63 -1.89
C ASN A 30 -3.87 -0.81 -1.64
N PHE A 31 -3.46 -1.95 -1.06
CA PHE A 31 -2.05 -2.24 -0.85
C PHE A 31 -1.28 -2.38 -2.17
N THR A 32 -1.84 -3.12 -3.14
CA THR A 32 -1.25 -3.25 -4.48
C THR A 32 -1.15 -1.91 -5.19
N GLU A 33 -2.20 -1.08 -5.17
CA GLU A 33 -2.17 0.26 -5.77
C GLU A 33 -1.05 1.12 -5.17
N LYS A 34 -0.94 1.15 -3.83
CA LYS A 34 0.13 1.90 -3.16
C LYS A 34 1.52 1.38 -3.51
N LEU A 35 1.70 0.06 -3.63
CA LEU A 35 2.98 -0.53 -4.04
C LEU A 35 3.35 -0.18 -5.49
N VAL A 36 2.39 -0.28 -6.42
CA VAL A 36 2.60 0.09 -7.82
C VAL A 36 2.97 1.56 -7.94
N ASN A 37 2.26 2.44 -7.24
CA ASN A 37 2.60 3.87 -7.21
C ASN A 37 4.01 4.11 -6.66
N ALA A 38 4.40 3.43 -5.58
CA ALA A 38 5.77 3.52 -5.05
C ALA A 38 6.84 3.07 -6.07
N GLN A 39 6.57 2.01 -6.84
CA GLN A 39 7.48 1.55 -7.90
C GLN A 39 7.58 2.54 -9.07
N LEU A 40 6.45 3.12 -9.49
CA LEU A 40 6.42 4.14 -10.54
C LEU A 40 7.15 5.42 -10.11
N ASP A 41 6.94 5.87 -8.88
CA ASP A 41 7.63 7.04 -8.31
C ASP A 41 9.14 6.83 -8.23
N ALA A 42 9.57 5.65 -7.77
CA ALA A 42 10.98 5.26 -7.75
C ALA A 42 11.58 5.26 -9.17
N GLY A 43 10.93 4.59 -10.12
CA GLY A 43 11.37 4.50 -11.50
C GLY A 43 11.47 5.87 -12.19
N LYS A 44 10.46 6.73 -12.01
CA LYS A 44 10.46 8.10 -12.55
C LYS A 44 11.67 8.88 -12.05
N ALA A 45 11.93 8.83 -10.75
CA ALA A 45 13.03 9.61 -10.19
C ALA A 45 14.40 9.08 -10.59
N TYR A 46 14.61 7.77 -10.67
CA TYR A 46 15.87 7.22 -11.19
C TYR A 46 16.10 7.62 -12.65
N ALA A 47 15.04 7.64 -13.47
CA ALA A 47 15.10 8.13 -14.84
C ALA A 47 15.42 9.64 -14.88
N ASP A 48 14.76 10.45 -14.05
CA ASP A 48 15.00 11.90 -13.96
C ASP A 48 16.45 12.19 -13.56
N THR A 49 16.99 11.51 -12.54
CA THR A 49 18.39 11.64 -12.13
C THR A 49 19.34 11.24 -13.26
N SER A 50 19.07 10.13 -13.94
CA SER A 50 19.92 9.64 -15.04
C SER A 50 19.93 10.62 -16.22
N LEU A 51 18.77 11.12 -16.62
CA LEU A 51 18.66 12.12 -17.69
C LEU A 51 19.30 13.45 -17.30
N ALA A 52 19.21 13.87 -16.04
CA ALA A 52 19.91 15.05 -15.54
C ALA A 52 21.42 14.87 -15.66
N GLN A 53 21.95 13.71 -15.27
CA GLN A 53 23.39 13.43 -15.37
C GLN A 53 23.89 13.41 -16.81
N VAL A 54 23.13 12.81 -17.74
CA VAL A 54 23.46 12.86 -19.18
C VAL A 54 23.49 14.31 -19.69
N ARG A 55 22.51 15.15 -19.32
CA ARG A 55 22.49 16.57 -19.72
C ARG A 55 23.67 17.35 -19.14
N ASN A 56 24.01 17.11 -17.88
CA ASN A 56 25.14 17.74 -17.22
C ASN A 56 26.46 17.36 -17.91
N LEU A 57 26.64 16.07 -18.20
CA LEU A 57 27.80 15.56 -18.92
C LEU A 57 27.94 16.19 -20.31
N LEU A 58 26.85 16.28 -21.07
CA LEU A 58 26.84 16.88 -22.41
C LEU A 58 27.09 18.40 -22.40
N SER A 59 26.95 19.05 -21.25
CA SER A 59 27.14 20.50 -21.09
C SER A 59 28.58 20.88 -20.70
N ILE A 60 29.46 19.90 -20.48
CA ILE A 60 30.87 20.11 -20.18
C ILE A 60 31.60 20.62 -21.42
N LYS A 61 32.32 21.74 -21.29
CA LYS A 61 33.03 22.41 -22.40
C LYS A 61 34.55 22.31 -22.30
N ASP A 62 35.07 22.02 -21.11
CA ASP A 62 36.50 22.05 -20.80
C ASP A 62 36.83 21.19 -19.57
N ALA A 63 38.12 21.17 -19.20
CA ALA A 63 38.62 20.40 -18.07
C ALA A 63 38.11 20.89 -16.69
N GLU A 64 37.77 22.18 -16.56
CA GLU A 64 37.22 22.73 -15.33
C GLU A 64 35.77 22.25 -15.14
N GLY A 65 34.95 22.30 -16.20
CA GLY A 65 33.61 21.73 -16.19
C GLY A 65 33.61 20.22 -15.90
N LEU A 66 34.60 19.47 -16.39
CA LEU A 66 34.76 18.05 -16.04
C LEU A 66 35.06 17.86 -14.55
N ARG A 67 35.93 18.70 -13.99
CA ARG A 67 36.26 18.65 -12.57
C ARG A 67 35.02 18.95 -11.71
N SER A 68 34.28 20.00 -12.02
CA SER A 68 33.04 20.34 -11.29
C SER A 68 32.00 19.22 -11.39
N TYR A 69 31.82 18.62 -12.57
CA TYR A 69 30.94 17.46 -12.72
C TYR A 69 31.34 16.29 -11.80
N MET A 70 32.63 16.00 -11.67
CA MET A 70 33.13 14.94 -10.78
C MET A 70 32.92 15.27 -9.30
N GLU A 71 33.08 16.55 -8.91
CA GLU A 71 32.77 17.01 -7.55
C GLU A 71 31.27 16.85 -7.25
N ASP A 72 30.41 17.18 -8.21
CA ASP A 72 28.94 17.02 -8.10
C ASP A 72 28.47 15.55 -8.05
N GLN A 73 29.23 14.61 -8.63
CA GLN A 73 28.88 13.18 -8.56
C GLN A 73 28.76 12.67 -7.13
N GLN A 74 29.54 13.21 -6.18
CA GLN A 74 29.44 12.83 -4.78
C GLN A 74 28.07 13.20 -4.18
N LYS A 75 27.53 14.36 -4.57
CA LYS A 75 26.20 14.80 -4.16
C LYS A 75 25.12 13.90 -4.75
N VAL A 76 25.22 13.57 -6.04
CA VAL A 76 24.22 12.67 -6.67
C VAL A 76 24.28 11.27 -6.07
N ALA A 77 25.46 10.74 -5.75
CA ALA A 77 25.60 9.47 -5.05
C ALA A 77 24.91 9.48 -3.67
N LYS A 78 25.06 10.59 -2.93
CA LYS A 78 24.37 10.78 -1.65
C LYS A 78 22.85 10.83 -1.83
N GLU A 79 22.35 11.62 -2.76
CA GLU A 79 20.91 11.75 -3.06
C GLU A 79 20.30 10.41 -3.49
N LEU A 80 21.00 9.64 -4.33
CA LEU A 80 20.58 8.28 -4.72
C LEU A 80 20.53 7.33 -3.51
N THR A 81 21.53 7.39 -2.63
CA THR A 81 21.56 6.54 -1.43
C THR A 81 20.41 6.87 -0.47
N GLU A 82 20.18 8.16 -0.23
CA GLU A 82 19.06 8.64 0.59
C GLU A 82 17.72 8.22 -0.01
N ARG A 83 17.60 8.29 -1.35
CA ARG A 83 16.41 7.84 -2.05
C ARG A 83 16.18 6.34 -1.93
N VAL A 84 17.19 5.51 -2.17
CA VAL A 84 17.08 4.04 -2.03
C VAL A 84 16.62 3.69 -0.61
N LYS A 85 17.16 4.35 0.40
CA LYS A 85 16.70 4.18 1.78
C LYS A 85 15.23 4.59 1.95
N GLY A 86 14.85 5.76 1.44
CA GLY A 86 13.46 6.25 1.50
C GLY A 86 12.46 5.32 0.80
N ASP A 87 12.84 4.76 -0.36
CA ASP A 87 12.02 3.79 -1.09
C ASP A 87 11.85 2.49 -0.28
N ALA A 88 12.93 2.00 0.36
CA ALA A 88 12.86 0.84 1.25
C ALA A 88 11.95 1.10 2.46
N ASP A 89 12.12 2.24 3.13
CA ASP A 89 11.29 2.66 4.27
C ASP A 89 9.81 2.77 3.85
N LYS A 90 9.54 3.27 2.64
CA LYS A 90 8.19 3.35 2.07
C LYS A 90 7.56 1.97 1.92
N VAL A 91 8.28 1.02 1.33
CA VAL A 91 7.79 -0.35 1.15
C VAL A 91 7.53 -1.02 2.50
N VAL A 92 8.43 -0.88 3.47
CA VAL A 92 8.24 -1.40 4.83
C VAL A 92 6.98 -0.81 5.47
N SER A 93 6.80 0.50 5.38
CA SER A 93 5.62 1.19 5.92
C SER A 93 4.32 0.68 5.28
N LEU A 94 4.30 0.42 3.97
CA LEU A 94 3.14 -0.14 3.28
C LEU A 94 2.79 -1.55 3.79
N HIS A 95 3.78 -2.40 4.04
CA HIS A 95 3.55 -3.74 4.59
C HIS A 95 3.01 -3.66 6.03
N GLN A 96 3.57 -2.77 6.86
CA GLN A 96 3.09 -2.55 8.22
C GLN A 96 1.63 -2.06 8.23
N ASP A 97 1.28 -1.12 7.35
CA ASP A 97 -0.10 -0.62 7.17
C ASP A 97 -1.05 -1.78 6.79
N PHE A 98 -0.68 -2.61 5.82
CA PHE A 98 -1.47 -3.77 5.41
C PHE A 98 -1.70 -4.77 6.57
N ILE A 99 -0.66 -5.08 7.35
CA ILE A 99 -0.76 -5.97 8.51
C ILE A 99 -1.69 -5.38 9.57
N GLN A 100 -1.51 -4.10 9.92
CA GLN A 100 -2.34 -3.42 10.92
C GLN A 100 -3.81 -3.36 10.49
N GLN A 101 -4.08 -3.07 9.22
CA GLN A 101 -5.46 -3.05 8.71
C GLN A 101 -6.07 -4.46 8.64
N SER A 102 -5.28 -5.48 8.32
CA SER A 102 -5.74 -6.88 8.34
C SER A 102 -6.12 -7.33 9.75
N GLN A 103 -5.35 -6.94 10.77
CA GLN A 103 -5.67 -7.20 12.18
C GLN A 103 -6.98 -6.54 12.58
N LYS A 104 -7.14 -5.25 12.27
CA LYS A 104 -8.39 -4.50 12.53
C LYS A 104 -9.60 -5.12 11.85
N LEU A 105 -9.46 -5.53 10.59
CA LEU A 105 -10.53 -6.21 9.85
C LEU A 105 -10.93 -7.52 10.53
N THR A 106 -9.94 -8.32 10.96
CA THR A 106 -10.17 -9.57 11.67
C THR A 106 -10.91 -9.33 13.00
N GLU A 107 -10.46 -8.36 13.80
CA GLU A 107 -11.14 -7.98 15.04
C GLU A 107 -12.58 -7.53 14.81
N SER A 108 -12.82 -6.74 13.76
CA SER A 108 -14.15 -6.29 13.35
C SER A 108 -15.06 -7.46 12.98
N ASN A 109 -14.56 -8.40 12.17
CA ASN A 109 -15.31 -9.58 11.76
C ASN A 109 -15.66 -10.48 12.95
N VAL A 110 -14.73 -10.67 13.90
CA VAL A 110 -14.99 -11.44 15.12
C VAL A 110 -16.07 -10.78 15.98
N LYS A 111 -16.03 -9.45 16.14
CA LYS A 111 -17.08 -8.70 16.86
C LYS A 111 -18.44 -8.88 16.19
N GLN A 112 -18.50 -8.70 14.87
CA GLN A 112 -19.74 -8.85 14.10
C GLN A 112 -20.30 -10.28 14.20
N ALA A 113 -19.46 -11.31 14.10
CA ALA A 113 -19.89 -12.70 14.25
C ALA A 113 -20.47 -12.97 15.65
N ARG A 114 -19.86 -12.42 16.71
CA ARG A 114 -20.39 -12.52 18.08
C ARG A 114 -21.74 -11.83 18.24
N GLU A 115 -21.93 -10.66 17.62
CA GLU A 115 -23.22 -9.95 17.64
C GLU A 115 -24.33 -10.70 16.89
N VAL A 116 -24.00 -11.34 15.76
CA VAL A 116 -24.97 -12.18 15.04
C VAL A 116 -25.33 -13.41 15.87
N ALA A 117 -24.33 -14.06 16.49
CA ALA A 117 -24.55 -15.21 17.37
C ALA A 117 -25.43 -14.84 18.57
N SER A 118 -25.17 -13.72 19.26
CA SER A 118 -25.97 -13.30 20.41
C SER A 118 -27.41 -12.96 20.03
N LYS A 119 -27.64 -12.32 18.88
CA LYS A 119 -28.99 -12.06 18.34
C LYS A 119 -29.74 -13.34 17.99
N ALA A 120 -29.04 -14.35 17.46
CA ALA A 120 -29.64 -15.65 17.16
C ALA A 120 -30.11 -16.35 18.46
N THR A 121 -29.28 -16.37 19.51
CA THR A 121 -29.63 -16.98 20.80
C THR A 121 -30.79 -16.26 21.50
N ALA A 122 -30.85 -14.92 21.40
CA ALA A 122 -31.93 -14.11 21.98
C ALA A 122 -33.28 -14.25 21.26
N LYS A 123 -33.28 -14.64 19.97
CA LYS A 123 -34.50 -14.87 19.17
C LYS A 123 -35.08 -16.28 19.36
N SER A 124 -34.30 -17.19 19.96
CA SER A 124 -34.68 -18.58 20.26
C SER A 124 -35.12 -18.84 21.72
N ALA A 125 -35.06 -17.81 22.57
CA ALA A 125 -35.55 -17.82 23.95
C ALA A 125 -36.90 -17.08 24.05
#